data_AF-A0A133QAM3-F1
#
_entry.id   AF-A0A133QAM3-F1
#
_cell.length_a   1.000
_cell.length_b   1.000
_cell.length_c   1.000
_cell.angle_alpha   90.00
_cell.angle_beta   90.00
_cell.angle_gamma   90.00
#
_symmetry.space_group_name_H-M   'P 1'
#
loop_
_entity.id
_entity.type
_entity.pdbx_description
1 polymer ?
#
loop_
_entity_poly.entity_id
_entity_poly.type
_entity_poly.pdbx_seq_one_letter_code
_entity_poly.pdbx_strand_id
1 'polypeptide(L)'
;MTKILRYAFVVALAAVSTLTYAQKEVKFDFVPNDNYTLFGLSGQSSQESNAGDITETKSADIDGVTITVSPSGVKNPNRFWKSSLRLYGGTLSLKATGKKITNIRYAINFKNWGSANTFAPEGTVTDVTEGTYKFKNWAGEAEEVVLKVAKNTQFRSIVVTYVDPAGIETVETISVNENAPMYNLAGQLVNKNFKGVVIQNGKKFINK
;
A
#
# COMPACT_ATOMS: atom_id res chain seq x y z
N MET A 1 5.17 64.23 -6.53
CA MET A 1 3.96 63.39 -6.65
C MET A 1 4.08 62.53 -7.89
N THR A 2 4.57 61.31 -7.75
CA THR A 2 4.60 60.29 -8.82
C THR A 2 3.51 59.28 -8.48
N LYS A 3 2.36 59.41 -9.16
CA LYS A 3 1.22 58.48 -9.04
C LYS A 3 1.17 57.63 -10.30
N ILE A 4 0.79 56.35 -10.09
CA ILE A 4 0.37 55.36 -11.09
C ILE A 4 1.53 54.61 -11.75
N LEU A 5 1.91 53.47 -11.16
CA LEU A 5 1.76 52.14 -11.81
C LEU A 5 2.25 51.03 -10.85
N ARG A 6 1.39 50.59 -9.95
CA ARG A 6 1.54 49.31 -9.22
C ARG A 6 0.20 48.61 -9.17
N TYR A 7 -0.30 48.21 -10.33
CA TYR A 7 -1.35 47.20 -10.46
C TYR A 7 -0.74 45.90 -10.98
N ALA A 8 0.09 45.28 -10.15
CA ALA A 8 0.55 43.91 -10.33
C ALA A 8 0.24 43.12 -9.07
N PHE A 9 -1.05 43.02 -8.74
CA PHE A 9 -1.55 42.07 -7.73
C PHE A 9 -2.93 41.61 -8.20
N VAL A 10 -2.98 40.94 -9.34
CA VAL A 10 -4.09 40.05 -9.67
C VAL A 10 -3.83 38.78 -8.86
N VAL A 11 -4.58 38.66 -7.78
CA VAL A 11 -4.70 37.47 -6.94
C VAL A 11 -5.23 36.33 -7.82
N ALA A 12 -4.32 35.54 -8.38
CA ALA A 12 -4.62 34.16 -8.73
C ALA A 12 -4.31 33.33 -7.48
N LEU A 13 -5.24 33.34 -6.53
CA LEU A 13 -5.30 32.30 -5.51
C LEU A 13 -5.69 31.01 -6.24
N ALA A 14 -4.73 30.39 -6.91
CA ALA A 14 -4.79 28.96 -7.19
C ALA A 14 -4.72 28.28 -5.82
N ALA A 15 -5.89 28.09 -5.20
CA ALA A 15 -6.04 27.06 -4.20
C ALA A 15 -5.77 25.73 -4.90
N VAL A 16 -4.49 25.38 -5.06
CA VAL A 16 -4.10 23.99 -5.18
C VAL A 16 -4.44 23.41 -3.83
N SER A 17 -5.67 22.94 -3.67
CA SER A 17 -5.99 21.99 -2.61
C SER A 17 -5.16 20.75 -2.93
N THR A 18 -3.90 20.74 -2.50
CA THR A 18 -3.16 19.50 -2.37
C THR A 18 -3.97 18.70 -1.39
N LEU A 19 -4.74 17.74 -1.89
CA LEU A 19 -5.38 16.71 -1.10
C LEU A 19 -4.24 16.00 -0.36
N THR A 20 -3.91 16.47 0.84
CA THR A 20 -2.99 15.78 1.73
C THR A 20 -3.76 14.60 2.28
N TYR A 21 -3.71 13.47 1.58
CA TYR A 21 -4.26 12.22 2.09
C TYR A 21 -3.59 11.93 3.43
N ALA A 22 -4.40 11.78 4.48
CA ALA A 22 -3.89 11.44 5.79
C ALA A 22 -3.31 10.02 5.74
N GLN A 23 -1.99 9.93 5.89
CA GLN A 23 -1.28 8.67 6.01
C GLN A 23 -1.73 7.96 7.30
N LYS A 24 -2.16 6.70 7.17
CA LYS A 24 -2.63 5.86 8.30
C LYS A 24 -1.68 4.71 8.53
N GLU A 25 -1.63 4.21 9.76
CA GLU A 25 -0.75 3.12 10.16
C GLU A 25 -1.52 2.00 10.85
N VAL A 26 -1.15 0.76 10.54
CA VAL A 26 -1.54 -0.45 11.27
C VAL A 26 -0.30 -1.14 11.78
N LYS A 27 -0.31 -1.55 13.06
CA LYS A 27 0.80 -2.27 13.70
C LYS A 27 0.40 -3.70 14.02
N PHE A 28 1.17 -4.64 13.48
CA PHE A 28 1.22 -6.02 13.95
C PHE A 28 2.33 -6.13 14.99
N ASP A 29 1.97 -6.31 16.26
CA ASP A 29 2.92 -6.48 17.36
C ASP A 29 3.09 -7.96 17.71
N PHE A 30 4.33 -8.44 17.68
CA PHE A 30 4.69 -9.82 17.98
C PHE A 30 5.47 -9.95 19.28
N VAL A 31 5.59 -8.88 20.07
CA VAL A 31 6.26 -8.92 21.38
C VAL A 31 5.39 -9.51 22.50
N PRO A 32 4.07 -9.20 22.59
CA PRO A 32 3.21 -9.75 23.63
C PRO A 32 3.24 -11.29 23.67
N ASN A 33 3.02 -11.86 24.85
CA ASN A 33 3.12 -13.31 25.05
C ASN A 33 2.01 -14.07 24.30
N ASP A 34 0.87 -13.43 24.09
CA ASP A 34 -0.32 -13.94 23.41
C ASP A 34 -0.36 -13.60 21.91
N ASN A 35 0.75 -13.11 21.32
CA ASN A 35 0.87 -12.75 19.90
C ASN A 35 0.35 -13.82 18.91
N TYR A 36 0.39 -15.10 19.29
CA TYR A 36 -0.03 -16.23 18.50
C TYR A 36 -1.56 -16.28 18.31
N THR A 37 -2.32 -15.70 19.23
CA THR A 37 -3.79 -15.65 19.17
C THR A 37 -4.28 -14.85 17.96
N LEU A 38 -3.51 -13.84 17.54
CA LEU A 38 -3.78 -13.04 16.35
C LEU A 38 -3.89 -13.90 15.08
N PHE A 39 -3.18 -15.03 15.03
CA PHE A 39 -3.19 -15.99 13.91
C PHE A 39 -4.01 -17.24 14.21
N GLY A 40 -4.82 -17.23 15.27
CA GLY A 40 -5.67 -18.36 15.66
C GLY A 40 -4.90 -19.61 16.10
N LEU A 41 -3.68 -19.44 16.61
CA LEU A 41 -2.86 -20.54 17.13
C LEU A 41 -3.16 -20.79 18.61
N SER A 42 -2.83 -21.98 19.10
CA SER A 42 -3.18 -22.44 20.46
C SER A 42 -2.11 -22.13 21.51
N GLY A 43 -0.94 -21.64 21.10
CA GLY A 43 0.14 -21.29 22.02
C GLY A 43 1.39 -20.77 21.33
N GLN A 44 2.45 -20.54 22.11
CA GLN A 44 3.78 -20.29 21.58
C GLN A 44 4.52 -21.60 21.30
N SER A 45 5.41 -21.57 20.30
CA SER A 45 6.39 -22.64 20.12
C SER A 45 7.55 -22.47 21.10
N SER A 46 8.08 -23.60 21.54
CA SER A 46 9.21 -23.72 22.46
C SER A 46 10.07 -24.92 22.07
N GLN A 47 11.01 -25.31 22.93
CA GLN A 47 11.79 -26.54 22.71
C GLN A 47 10.94 -27.81 22.81
N GLU A 48 9.79 -27.74 23.48
CA GLU A 48 8.92 -28.87 23.80
C GLU A 48 7.50 -28.71 23.25
N SER A 49 7.22 -27.58 22.59
CA SER A 49 5.90 -27.24 22.05
C SER A 49 6.01 -26.72 20.62
N ASN A 50 5.11 -27.20 19.78
CA ASN A 50 4.92 -26.71 18.41
C ASN A 50 3.62 -25.90 18.27
N ALA A 51 3.00 -25.48 19.38
CA ALA A 51 1.68 -24.84 19.37
C ALA A 51 1.63 -23.50 18.60
N GLY A 52 2.79 -22.86 18.43
CA GLY A 52 2.94 -21.62 17.67
C GLY A 52 3.47 -21.81 16.25
N ASP A 53 3.56 -23.04 15.76
CA ASP A 53 4.07 -23.34 14.42
C ASP A 53 2.98 -23.07 13.36
N ILE A 54 3.39 -22.44 12.27
CA ILE A 54 2.59 -22.13 11.09
C ILE A 54 2.89 -23.21 10.04
N THR A 55 2.16 -24.32 10.12
CA THR A 55 2.27 -25.47 9.20
C THR A 55 1.31 -25.40 8.02
N GLU A 56 0.33 -24.51 8.10
CA GLU A 56 -0.59 -24.12 7.03
C GLU A 56 -0.62 -22.59 6.95
N THR A 57 -1.13 -22.03 5.85
CA THR A 57 -1.26 -20.58 5.72
C THR A 57 -2.14 -20.01 6.83
N LYS A 58 -1.64 -18.99 7.52
CA LYS A 58 -2.37 -18.25 8.55
C LYS A 58 -2.41 -16.77 8.21
N SER A 59 -3.52 -16.13 8.53
CA SER A 59 -3.73 -14.70 8.29
C SER A 59 -4.34 -14.04 9.50
N ALA A 60 -4.14 -12.73 9.60
CA ALA A 60 -4.80 -11.86 10.56
C ALA A 60 -5.13 -10.53 9.89
N ASP A 61 -6.19 -9.87 10.34
CA ASP A 61 -6.58 -8.56 9.85
C ASP A 61 -6.67 -7.56 11.00
N ILE A 62 -6.12 -6.37 10.78
CA ILE A 62 -6.29 -5.22 11.66
C ILE A 62 -6.64 -4.03 10.77
N ASP A 63 -7.81 -3.44 11.01
CA ASP A 63 -8.31 -2.26 10.32
C ASP A 63 -8.27 -2.35 8.79
N GLY A 64 -8.54 -3.54 8.23
CA GLY A 64 -8.55 -3.79 6.78
C GLY A 64 -7.16 -3.81 6.16
N VAL A 65 -6.12 -4.04 6.96
CA VAL A 65 -4.82 -4.51 6.51
C VAL A 65 -4.68 -5.96 6.94
N THR A 66 -4.56 -6.85 5.98
CA THR A 66 -4.40 -8.28 6.21
C THR A 66 -2.91 -8.66 6.13
N ILE A 67 -2.39 -9.30 7.17
CA ILE A 67 -1.11 -10.01 7.14
C ILE A 67 -1.35 -11.49 6.87
N THR A 68 -0.59 -12.09 5.97
CA THR A 68 -0.66 -13.53 5.67
C THR A 68 0.74 -14.13 5.72
N VAL A 69 0.87 -15.27 6.38
CA VAL A 69 2.12 -16.03 6.48
C VAL A 69 1.89 -17.43 5.94
N SER A 70 2.66 -17.83 4.93
CA SER A 70 2.63 -19.19 4.40
C SER A 70 3.51 -20.14 5.21
N PRO A 71 3.35 -21.47 5.05
CA PRO A 71 4.30 -22.44 5.57
C PRO A 71 5.72 -22.18 5.05
N SER A 72 6.73 -22.57 5.82
CA SER A 72 8.13 -22.25 5.48
C SER A 72 8.65 -22.96 4.23
N GLY A 73 8.08 -24.11 3.87
CA GLY A 73 8.59 -24.98 2.79
C GLY A 73 9.96 -25.61 3.08
N VAL A 74 10.49 -25.46 4.30
CA VAL A 74 11.77 -26.03 4.76
C VAL A 74 11.57 -26.76 6.09
N LYS A 75 12.60 -27.50 6.54
CA LYS A 75 12.52 -28.35 7.76
C LYS A 75 11.94 -27.63 8.99
N ASN A 76 12.33 -26.37 9.20
CA ASN A 76 11.82 -25.60 10.33
C ASN A 76 10.54 -24.85 9.93
N PRO A 77 9.39 -25.09 10.57
CA PRO A 77 8.20 -24.28 10.34
C PRO A 77 8.41 -22.83 10.78
N ASN A 78 7.74 -21.92 10.07
CA ASN A 78 7.51 -20.55 10.50
C ASN A 78 6.75 -20.59 11.83
N ARG A 79 7.05 -19.70 12.78
CA ARG A 79 6.51 -19.85 14.14
C ARG A 79 6.53 -18.58 14.99
N PHE A 80 5.69 -18.56 16.00
CA PHE A 80 5.80 -17.64 17.14
C PHE A 80 6.70 -18.25 18.22
N TRP A 81 7.82 -17.59 18.52
CA TRP A 81 8.79 -18.07 19.50
C TRP A 81 9.53 -16.91 20.17
N LYS A 82 9.59 -16.87 21.51
CA LYS A 82 10.28 -15.84 22.32
C LYS A 82 9.94 -14.42 21.85
N SER A 83 8.66 -14.07 21.85
CA SER A 83 8.19 -12.72 21.52
C SER A 83 8.65 -12.24 20.15
N SER A 84 8.56 -13.13 19.16
CA SER A 84 8.85 -12.82 17.76
C SER A 84 8.11 -13.76 16.81
N LEU A 85 7.72 -13.23 15.66
CA LEU A 85 7.39 -14.03 14.49
C LEU A 85 8.70 -14.41 13.78
N ARG A 86 8.94 -15.70 13.61
CA ARG A 86 10.15 -16.24 12.97
C ARG A 86 9.77 -16.93 11.67
N LEU A 87 10.42 -16.51 10.59
CA LEU A 87 10.23 -17.03 9.26
C LEU A 87 11.53 -17.69 8.78
N TYR A 88 11.45 -18.94 8.38
CA TYR A 88 12.58 -19.72 7.88
C TYR A 88 12.53 -19.94 6.36
N GLY A 89 11.37 -19.66 5.75
CA GLY A 89 11.13 -19.74 4.31
C GLY A 89 9.70 -19.28 3.99
N GLY A 90 9.25 -19.54 2.76
CA GLY A 90 7.91 -19.17 2.30
C GLY A 90 7.76 -17.66 2.10
N THR A 91 6.61 -17.13 2.49
CA THR A 91 6.20 -15.74 2.25
C THR A 91 5.49 -15.13 3.45
N LEU A 92 5.63 -13.82 3.58
CA LEU A 92 4.77 -12.96 4.38
C LEU A 92 4.18 -11.91 3.44
N SER A 93 2.86 -11.83 3.30
CA SER A 93 2.20 -10.77 2.54
C SER A 93 1.43 -9.81 3.44
N LEU A 94 1.39 -8.56 3.02
CA LEU A 94 0.66 -7.47 3.66
C LEU A 94 -0.21 -6.85 2.59
N LYS A 95 -1.52 -6.98 2.74
CA LYS A 95 -2.51 -6.50 1.79
C LYS A 95 -3.43 -5.48 2.45
N ALA A 96 -3.52 -4.28 1.89
CA ALA A 96 -4.43 -3.24 2.33
C ALA A 96 -5.56 -3.12 1.29
N THR A 97 -6.60 -3.94 1.42
CA THR A 97 -7.67 -4.04 0.41
C THR A 97 -8.33 -2.69 0.16
N GLY A 98 -8.37 -2.28 -1.11
CA GLY A 98 -8.94 -0.99 -1.52
C GLY A 98 -8.15 0.22 -1.03
N LYS A 99 -6.89 0.04 -0.62
CA LYS A 99 -5.95 1.09 -0.15
C LYS A 99 -4.62 0.93 -0.86
N LYS A 100 -3.73 1.90 -0.69
CA LYS A 100 -2.34 1.82 -1.17
C LYS A 100 -1.36 1.84 -0.01
N ILE A 101 -0.58 0.77 0.15
CA ILE A 101 0.58 0.72 1.03
C ILE A 101 1.66 1.63 0.46
N THR A 102 2.15 2.57 1.27
CA THR A 102 3.22 3.51 0.90
C THR A 102 4.53 3.22 1.61
N ASN A 103 4.45 2.60 2.80
CA ASN A 103 5.62 2.18 3.55
C ASN A 103 5.31 0.92 4.36
N ILE A 104 6.31 0.07 4.55
CA ILE A 104 6.28 -1.00 5.55
C ILE A 104 7.58 -0.96 6.34
N ARG A 105 7.45 -0.83 7.66
CA ARG A 105 8.56 -0.84 8.60
C ARG A 105 8.59 -2.15 9.37
N TYR A 106 9.60 -2.97 9.09
CA TYR A 106 9.84 -4.24 9.76
C TYR A 106 10.82 -4.05 10.91
N ALA A 107 10.36 -4.19 12.16
CA ALA A 107 11.24 -4.19 13.33
C ALA A 107 11.89 -5.57 13.49
N ILE A 108 13.20 -5.65 13.24
CA ILE A 108 13.95 -6.92 13.21
C ILE A 108 14.28 -7.35 14.64
N ASN A 109 14.07 -8.63 14.94
CA ASN A 109 14.54 -9.21 16.19
C ASN A 109 16.06 -9.47 16.12
N PHE A 110 16.82 -8.70 16.92
CA PHE A 110 18.29 -8.67 16.92
C PHE A 110 18.87 -8.30 15.55
N LYS A 111 19.45 -9.27 14.83
CA LYS A 111 20.06 -9.11 13.51
C LYS A 111 19.62 -10.18 12.53
N ASN A 112 18.48 -10.82 12.80
CA ASN A 112 17.98 -11.94 12.02
C ASN A 112 17.19 -11.44 10.80
N TRP A 113 17.90 -11.04 9.77
CA TRP A 113 17.35 -10.75 8.44
C TRP A 113 18.05 -11.62 7.40
N GLY A 114 17.27 -12.36 6.60
CA GLY A 114 17.81 -13.13 5.47
C GLY A 114 18.28 -12.20 4.35
N SER A 115 19.60 -12.16 4.09
CA SER A 115 20.17 -11.26 3.06
C SER A 115 19.65 -11.51 1.64
N ALA A 116 19.09 -12.68 1.37
CA ALA A 116 18.50 -13.06 0.08
C ALA A 116 16.96 -12.86 0.04
N ASN A 117 16.37 -12.25 1.07
CA ASN A 117 14.96 -11.90 1.04
C ASN A 117 14.69 -10.87 -0.06
N THR A 118 13.54 -11.00 -0.72
CA THR A 118 13.11 -10.09 -1.80
C THR A 118 11.66 -9.68 -1.59
N PHE A 119 11.25 -8.60 -2.26
CA PHE A 119 9.88 -8.10 -2.22
C PHE A 119 9.21 -8.22 -3.58
N ALA A 120 7.89 -8.42 -3.58
CA ALA A 120 7.04 -8.30 -4.76
C ALA A 120 5.79 -7.47 -4.38
N PRO A 121 5.51 -6.34 -5.05
CA PRO A 121 6.36 -5.71 -6.05
C PRO A 121 7.69 -5.25 -5.45
N GLU A 122 8.66 -5.02 -6.33
CA GLU A 122 9.90 -4.35 -5.92
C GLU A 122 9.59 -2.95 -5.41
N GLY A 123 10.41 -2.48 -4.47
CA GLY A 123 10.30 -1.13 -3.91
C GLY A 123 11.67 -0.66 -3.42
N THR A 124 11.72 0.57 -2.93
CA THR A 124 12.94 1.09 -2.32
C THR A 124 13.08 0.49 -0.92
N VAL A 125 14.15 -0.29 -0.71
CA VAL A 125 14.43 -0.93 0.58
C VAL A 125 15.59 -0.23 1.26
N THR A 126 15.41 0.20 2.51
CA THR A 126 16.46 0.84 3.30
C THR A 126 16.64 0.17 4.66
N ASP A 127 17.89 0.22 5.13
CA ASP A 127 18.27 -0.24 6.46
C ASP A 127 18.27 0.94 7.41
N VAL A 128 17.50 0.84 8.49
CA VAL A 128 17.42 1.89 9.51
C VAL A 128 17.86 1.31 10.85
N THR A 129 18.66 2.07 11.60
CA THR A 129 19.07 1.74 12.96
C THR A 129 18.69 2.89 13.88
N GLU A 130 17.95 2.59 14.94
CA GLU A 130 17.59 3.56 15.99
C GLU A 130 18.02 2.98 17.34
N GLY A 131 19.10 3.53 17.89
CA GLY A 131 19.78 2.96 19.04
C GLY A 131 20.24 1.52 18.75
N THR A 132 19.77 0.55 19.54
CA THR A 132 20.07 -0.88 19.36
C THR A 132 19.09 -1.60 18.43
N TYR A 133 18.01 -0.94 18.02
CA TYR A 133 16.97 -1.52 17.17
C TYR A 133 17.32 -1.40 15.70
N LYS A 134 17.02 -2.45 14.94
CA LYS A 134 17.27 -2.52 13.49
C LYS A 134 15.96 -2.71 12.75
N PHE A 135 15.85 -2.02 11.63
CA PHE A 135 14.67 -2.04 10.80
C PHE A 135 15.04 -2.24 9.34
N LYS A 136 14.13 -2.88 8.63
CA LYS A 136 14.06 -2.84 7.17
C LYS A 136 12.83 -2.03 6.82
N ASN A 137 12.98 -1.03 5.99
CA ASN A 137 11.88 -0.25 5.47
C ASN A 137 11.71 -0.60 4.01
N TRP A 138 10.49 -0.91 3.60
CA TRP A 138 10.09 -0.96 2.20
C TRP A 138 9.26 0.29 1.91
N ALA A 139 9.54 0.97 0.80
CA ALA A 139 8.76 2.10 0.31
C ALA A 139 8.42 1.90 -1.17
N GLY A 140 7.18 2.21 -1.53
CA GLY A 140 6.64 2.02 -2.88
C GLY A 140 5.16 2.35 -2.88
N GLU A 141 4.44 1.91 -3.92
CA GLU A 141 2.98 1.98 -3.95
C GLU A 141 2.43 0.63 -4.41
N ALA A 142 1.68 -0.05 -3.54
CA ALA A 142 1.03 -1.32 -3.87
C ALA A 142 -0.19 -1.57 -2.99
N GLU A 143 -1.19 -2.29 -3.49
CA GLU A 143 -2.27 -2.81 -2.64
C GLU A 143 -1.76 -3.97 -1.76
N GLU A 144 -0.86 -4.79 -2.30
CA GLU A 144 -0.23 -5.92 -1.61
C GLU A 144 1.28 -5.89 -1.80
N VAL A 145 2.00 -6.15 -0.71
CA VAL A 145 3.46 -6.37 -0.72
C VAL A 145 3.75 -7.74 -0.12
N VAL A 146 4.49 -8.55 -0.87
CA VAL A 146 4.91 -9.90 -0.48
C VAL A 146 6.41 -9.89 -0.21
N LEU A 147 6.79 -10.17 1.02
CA LEU A 147 8.15 -10.55 1.40
C LEU A 147 8.36 -12.04 1.11
N LYS A 148 9.27 -12.36 0.19
CA LYS A 148 9.76 -13.72 -0.05
C LYS A 148 10.91 -13.99 0.91
N VAL A 149 10.74 -14.98 1.78
CA VAL A 149 11.70 -15.30 2.84
C VAL A 149 12.64 -16.39 2.34
N ALA A 150 13.92 -16.07 2.22
CA ALA A 150 14.94 -17.00 1.76
C ALA A 150 15.72 -17.65 2.90
N LYS A 151 15.83 -16.97 4.04
CA LYS A 151 16.60 -17.41 5.22
C LYS A 151 15.93 -16.91 6.50
N ASN A 152 16.40 -17.42 7.64
CA ASN A 152 15.96 -17.02 8.98
C ASN A 152 15.80 -15.49 9.11
N THR A 153 14.55 -15.07 9.24
CA THR A 153 14.12 -13.68 9.33
C THR A 153 13.14 -13.57 10.48
N GLN A 154 13.35 -12.62 11.40
CA GLN A 154 12.57 -12.55 12.64
C GLN A 154 12.11 -11.14 12.91
N PHE A 155 10.83 -11.01 13.27
CA PHE A 155 10.18 -9.73 13.51
C PHE A 155 9.68 -9.60 14.94
N ARG A 156 9.87 -8.42 15.51
CA ARG A 156 9.22 -7.98 16.74
C ARG A 156 7.89 -7.29 16.47
N SER A 157 7.84 -6.52 15.40
CA SER A 157 6.62 -5.90 14.92
C SER A 157 6.75 -5.52 13.45
N ILE A 158 5.62 -5.28 12.80
CA ILE A 158 5.53 -4.70 11.47
C ILE A 158 4.54 -3.56 11.53
N VAL A 159 4.94 -2.38 11.04
CA VAL A 159 4.06 -1.24 10.86
C VAL A 159 3.83 -1.07 9.37
N VAL A 160 2.57 -1.14 8.96
CA VAL A 160 2.15 -0.88 7.58
C VAL A 160 1.55 0.50 7.53
N THR A 161 2.09 1.31 6.64
CA THR A 161 1.59 2.65 6.40
C THR A 161 0.91 2.70 5.04
N TYR A 162 -0.32 3.18 5.01
CA TYR A 162 -1.15 3.22 3.81
C TYR A 162 -1.89 4.54 3.67
N VAL A 163 -2.38 4.78 2.46
CA VAL A 163 -3.30 5.87 2.13
C VAL A 163 -4.58 5.28 1.57
N ASP A 164 -5.70 5.91 1.90
CA ASP A 164 -6.96 5.64 1.21
C ASP A 164 -6.85 6.10 -0.24
N PRO A 165 -7.52 5.42 -1.19
CA PRO A 165 -7.48 5.83 -2.58
C PRO A 165 -8.07 7.23 -2.69
N ALA A 166 -7.45 8.08 -3.51
CA ALA A 166 -8.13 9.22 -4.08
C ALA A 166 -9.44 8.70 -4.69
N GLY A 167 -10.60 9.27 -4.36
CA GLY A 167 -11.89 8.91 -4.96
C GLY A 167 -11.99 9.19 -6.47
N ILE A 168 -10.87 9.17 -7.18
CA ILE A 168 -10.76 9.22 -8.63
C ILE A 168 -10.73 7.76 -9.09
N GLU A 169 -11.90 7.26 -9.47
CA GLU A 169 -11.97 6.07 -10.30
C GLU A 169 -11.24 6.34 -11.62
N THR A 170 -10.62 5.30 -12.17
CA THR A 170 -9.86 5.34 -13.41
C THR A 170 -10.57 6.15 -14.50
N VAL A 171 -9.82 6.97 -15.25
CA VAL A 171 -10.33 7.67 -16.44
C VAL A 171 -10.72 6.62 -17.48
N GLU A 172 -11.99 6.21 -17.48
CA GLU A 172 -12.52 5.37 -18.54
C GLU A 172 -12.55 6.15 -19.85
N THR A 173 -11.96 5.57 -20.89
CA THR A 173 -12.06 6.12 -22.23
C THR A 173 -13.45 5.81 -22.78
N ILE A 174 -14.40 6.74 -22.61
CA ILE A 174 -15.69 6.64 -23.28
C ILE A 174 -15.44 6.63 -24.80
N SER A 175 -15.82 5.54 -25.46
CA SER A 175 -15.81 5.45 -26.92
C SER A 175 -16.88 6.37 -27.49
N VAL A 176 -16.56 7.08 -28.57
CA VAL A 176 -17.56 7.91 -29.24
C VAL A 176 -18.50 6.97 -29.98
N ASN A 177 -19.77 6.96 -29.60
CA ASN A 177 -20.81 6.41 -30.47
C ASN A 177 -21.06 7.42 -31.59
N GLU A 178 -20.61 7.12 -32.81
CA GLU A 178 -20.73 8.03 -33.96
C GLU A 178 -22.17 8.41 -34.33
N ASN A 179 -23.14 7.62 -33.86
CA ASN A 179 -24.57 7.85 -34.08
C ASN A 179 -25.21 8.69 -32.96
N ALA A 180 -24.50 8.95 -31.86
CA ALA A 180 -25.03 9.80 -30.79
C ALA A 180 -25.14 11.27 -31.26
N PRO A 181 -26.15 12.02 -30.79
CA PRO A 181 -26.25 13.46 -31.05
C PRO A 181 -24.99 14.22 -30.60
N MET A 182 -24.63 15.25 -31.35
CA MET A 182 -23.48 16.11 -31.07
C MET A 182 -23.97 17.47 -30.56
N TYR A 183 -23.43 17.95 -29.45
CA TYR A 183 -23.78 19.24 -28.87
C TYR A 183 -22.57 20.16 -28.80
N ASN A 184 -22.76 21.47 -29.02
CA ASN A 184 -21.73 22.46 -28.71
C ASN A 184 -21.65 22.73 -27.19
N LEU A 185 -20.69 23.57 -26.76
CA LEU A 185 -20.54 23.94 -25.35
C LEU A 185 -21.74 24.69 -24.74
N ALA A 186 -22.63 25.25 -25.58
CA ALA A 186 -23.86 25.89 -25.15
C ALA A 186 -25.04 24.92 -25.05
N GLY A 187 -24.84 23.61 -25.29
CA GLY A 187 -25.89 22.59 -25.23
C GLY A 187 -26.81 22.57 -26.46
N GLN A 188 -26.46 23.26 -27.55
CA GLN A 188 -27.23 23.24 -28.78
C GLN A 188 -26.83 22.03 -29.63
N LEU A 189 -27.82 21.36 -30.23
CA LEU A 189 -27.60 20.28 -31.18
C LEU A 189 -26.88 20.83 -32.42
N VAL A 190 -25.79 20.16 -32.83
CA VAL A 190 -25.00 20.53 -34.00
C VAL A 190 -24.83 19.33 -34.93
N ASN A 191 -24.59 19.60 -36.21
CA ASN A 191 -24.32 18.58 -37.21
C ASN A 191 -22.83 18.20 -37.27
N LYS A 192 -22.51 17.14 -38.02
CA LYS A 192 -21.13 16.62 -38.17
C LYS A 192 -20.14 17.61 -38.79
N ASN A 193 -20.60 18.68 -39.45
CA ASN A 193 -19.76 19.68 -40.10
C ASN A 193 -19.40 20.85 -39.17
N PHE A 194 -19.98 20.91 -37.96
CA PHE A 194 -19.70 21.96 -36.99
C PHE A 194 -18.24 21.93 -36.56
N LYS A 195 -17.53 23.06 -36.69
CA LYS A 195 -16.12 23.18 -36.33
C LYS A 195 -15.99 23.71 -34.90
N GLY A 196 -15.21 23.04 -34.07
CA GLY A 196 -14.92 23.47 -32.70
C GLY A 196 -15.12 22.39 -31.65
N VAL A 197 -15.19 22.80 -30.38
CA VAL A 197 -15.35 21.87 -29.26
C VAL A 197 -16.79 21.40 -29.18
N VAL A 198 -16.97 20.08 -29.22
CA VAL A 198 -18.26 19.40 -29.15
C VAL A 198 -18.27 18.32 -28.09
N ILE A 199 -19.46 17.94 -27.65
CA ILE A 199 -19.73 16.83 -26.75
C ILE A 199 -20.59 15.82 -27.50
N GLN A 200 -20.12 14.57 -27.60
CA GLN A 200 -20.86 13.46 -28.19
C GLN A 200 -20.70 12.23 -27.29
N ASN A 201 -21.82 11.58 -26.95
CA ASN A 201 -21.81 10.42 -26.05
C ASN A 201 -21.06 10.69 -24.72
N GLY A 202 -21.26 11.88 -24.13
CA GLY A 202 -20.55 12.30 -22.91
C GLY A 202 -19.06 12.65 -23.08
N LYS A 203 -18.49 12.45 -24.27
CA LYS A 203 -17.08 12.75 -24.56
C LYS A 203 -16.93 14.13 -25.21
N LYS A 204 -16.07 14.98 -24.65
CA LYS A 204 -15.68 16.27 -25.24
C LYS A 204 -14.49 16.10 -26.20
N PHE A 205 -14.58 16.64 -27.41
CA PHE A 205 -13.48 16.64 -28.39
C PHE A 205 -13.55 17.84 -29.34
N ILE A 206 -12.50 18.08 -30.11
CA ILE A 206 -12.47 19.12 -31.16
C ILE A 206 -12.86 18.47 -32.49
N ASN A 207 -13.97 18.92 -33.08
CA ASN A 207 -14.34 18.57 -34.45
C ASN A 207 -13.61 19.52 -35.41
N LYS A 208 -12.63 18.96 -36.14
CA LYS A 208 -11.77 19.68 -37.09
C LYS A 208 -12.46 19.90 -38.42
#